data_AF-A0A0A1GRJ7-F1
#
_entry.id   AF-A0A0A1GRJ7-F1
#
_cell.length_a   1.000
_cell.length_b   1.000
_cell.length_c   1.000
_cell.angle_alpha   90.00
_cell.angle_beta   90.00
_cell.angle_gamma   90.00
#
_symmetry.space_group_name_H-M   'P 1'
#
loop_
_entity.id
_entity.type
_entity.pdbx_description
1 polymer ?
#
loop_
_entity_poly.entity_id
_entity_poly.type
_entity_poly.pdbx_seq_one_letter_code
_entity_poly.pdbx_strand_id
1 'polypeptide(L)'
;MTREEIIQRLTQTVKTMRRLRIIQMFFDFAMIYGVICILTSGALVTMFNRTFTQDNAMTVVFLISLIDLCFAFIRRNHRRDGMKLITGLTGQLNEQEAQLVQLLHRY
;
A
#
# COMPACT_ATOMS: atom_id res chain seq x y z
N MET A 1 -7.42 -22.99 -17.39
CA MET A 1 -7.14 -21.54 -17.28
C MET A 1 -6.64 -21.07 -18.62
N THR A 2 -7.42 -20.22 -19.28
CA THR A 2 -7.03 -19.60 -20.55
C THR A 2 -6.09 -18.42 -20.27
N ARG A 3 -5.16 -18.17 -21.20
CA ARG A 3 -4.15 -17.12 -21.11
C ARG A 3 -4.76 -15.75 -20.80
N GLU A 4 -5.93 -15.47 -21.37
CA GLU A 4 -6.69 -14.25 -21.17
C GLU A 4 -7.17 -14.07 -19.73
N GLU A 5 -7.62 -15.14 -19.05
CA GLU A 5 -8.04 -15.08 -17.64
C GLU A 5 -6.88 -14.71 -16.71
N ILE A 6 -5.69 -15.23 -17.02
CA ILE A 6 -4.47 -14.97 -16.25
C ILE A 6 -4.08 -13.48 -16.39
N ILE A 7 -4.14 -12.93 -17.61
CA ILE A 7 -3.83 -11.53 -17.90
C ILE A 7 -4.85 -10.59 -17.23
N GLN A 8 -6.14 -10.93 -17.27
CA GLN A 8 -7.18 -10.13 -16.62
C GLN A 8 -6.96 -10.05 -15.11
N ARG A 9 -6.65 -11.19 -14.48
CA ARG A 9 -6.31 -11.23 -13.05
C ARG A 9 -5.04 -10.46 -12.74
N LEU A 10 -3.99 -10.59 -13.54
CA LEU A 10 -2.73 -9.86 -13.36
C LEU A 10 -2.94 -8.34 -13.45
N THR A 11 -3.71 -7.88 -14.43
CA THR A 11 -4.06 -6.47 -14.62
C THR A 11 -4.86 -5.93 -13.43
N GLN A 12 -5.81 -6.72 -12.93
CA GLN A 12 -6.59 -6.38 -11.76
C GLN A 12 -5.70 -6.29 -10.50
N THR A 13 -4.77 -7.23 -10.31
CA THR A 13 -3.80 -7.22 -9.22
C THR A 13 -2.91 -5.96 -9.27
N VAL A 14 -2.42 -5.57 -10.45
CA VAL A 14 -1.60 -4.35 -10.61
C VAL A 14 -2.42 -3.09 -10.32
N LYS A 15 -3.68 -3.02 -10.78
CA LYS A 15 -4.59 -1.90 -10.43
C LYS A 15 -4.82 -1.80 -8.92
N THR A 16 -5.03 -2.92 -8.24
CA THR A 16 -5.22 -2.96 -6.79
C THR A 16 -3.94 -2.53 -6.07
N MET A 17 -2.77 -3.01 -6.48
CA MET A 17 -1.48 -2.56 -5.93
C MET A 17 -1.22 -1.07 -6.14
N ARG A 18 -1.60 -0.51 -7.29
CA ARG A 18 -1.45 0.92 -7.56
C ARG A 18 -2.35 1.77 -6.66
N ARG A 19 -3.61 1.36 -6.44
CA ARG A 19 -4.50 2.04 -5.48
C ARG A 19 -3.98 1.94 -4.05
N LEU A 20 -3.55 0.75 -3.64
CA LEU A 20 -2.95 0.53 -2.32
C LEU A 20 -1.74 1.44 -2.11
N ARG A 21 -0.88 1.62 -3.11
CA ARG A 21 0.26 2.55 -3.02
C ARG A 21 -0.17 4.00 -2.82
N ILE A 22 -1.18 4.47 -3.57
CA ILE A 22 -1.68 5.85 -3.44
C ILE A 22 -2.29 6.07 -2.04
N ILE A 23 -3.08 5.10 -1.56
CA ILE A 23 -3.69 5.15 -0.23
C ILE A 23 -2.59 5.13 0.85
N GLN A 24 -1.61 4.24 0.73
CA GLN A 24 -0.51 4.12 1.68
C GLN A 24 0.34 5.40 1.70
N MET A 25 0.59 6.03 0.55
CA MET A 25 1.27 7.33 0.51
C MET A 25 0.48 8.40 1.27
N PHE A 26 -0.85 8.42 1.15
CA PHE A 26 -1.69 9.35 1.90
C PHE A 26 -1.61 9.14 3.41
N PHE A 27 -1.64 7.88 3.86
CA PHE A 27 -1.51 7.54 5.28
C PHE A 27 -0.10 7.78 5.83
N ASP A 28 0.97 7.49 5.07
CA ASP A 28 2.35 7.85 5.42
C ASP A 28 2.48 9.37 5.64
N PHE A 29 1.88 10.19 4.76
CA PHE A 29 1.85 11.65 4.93
C PHE A 29 1.06 12.07 6.18
N ALA A 30 -0.08 11.44 6.45
CA ALA A 30 -0.87 11.69 7.64
C ALA A 30 -0.11 11.30 8.93
N MET A 31 0.65 10.21 8.89
CA MET A 31 1.50 9.74 9.97
C MET A 31 2.62 10.75 10.27
N ILE A 32 3.37 11.18 9.26
CA ILE A 32 4.43 12.19 9.40
C ILE A 32 3.87 13.50 9.95
N TYR A 33 2.75 13.97 9.39
CA TYR A 33 2.05 15.16 9.88
C TYR A 33 1.67 15.01 11.36
N GLY A 34 1.11 13.86 11.74
CA GLY A 34 0.74 13.57 13.12
C GLY A 34 1.95 13.57 14.06
N VAL A 35 3.05 12.92 13.68
CA VAL A 35 4.29 12.92 14.46
C VAL A 35 4.83 14.34 14.65
N ILE A 36 4.86 15.15 13.59
CA ILE A 36 5.30 16.55 13.68
C ILE A 36 4.41 17.32 14.66
N CYS A 37 3.08 17.18 14.57
CA CYS A 37 2.14 17.83 15.49
C CYS A 37 2.39 17.43 16.96
N ILE A 38 2.70 16.16 17.25
CA ILE A 38 3.00 15.70 18.62
C ILE A 38 4.32 16.28 19.10
N LEU A 39 5.35 16.36 18.24
CA LEU A 39 6.66 16.87 18.63
C LEU A 39 6.66 18.40 18.84
N THR A 40 5.84 19.14 18.08
CA THR A 40 5.75 20.59 18.20
C THR A 40 4.75 21.07 19.25
N SER A 41 3.81 20.20 19.66
CA SER A 41 2.76 20.56 20.62
C SER A 41 3.05 19.95 21.98
N GLY A 42 2.75 20.69 23.06
CA GLY A 42 2.91 20.21 24.43
C GLY A 42 1.78 19.27 24.87
N ALA A 43 1.14 19.59 26.00
CA ALA A 43 0.08 18.75 26.58
C ALA A 43 -1.18 18.60 25.70
N LEU A 44 -1.44 19.58 24.82
CA LEU A 44 -2.56 19.59 23.89
C LEU A 44 -2.02 19.66 22.46
N VAL A 45 -2.44 18.70 21.64
CA VAL A 45 -2.01 18.54 20.26
C VAL A 45 -3.19 18.82 19.33
N THR A 46 -3.08 19.83 18.48
CA THR A 46 -4.11 20.11 17.48
C THR A 46 -3.77 19.39 16.18
N MET A 47 -4.63 18.44 15.79
CA MET A 47 -4.53 17.66 14.55
C MET A 47 -5.88 17.67 13.84
N PHE A 48 -5.87 17.78 12.51
CA PHE A 48 -7.11 17.73 11.71
C PHE A 48 -8.20 18.69 12.21
N ASN A 49 -7.79 19.90 12.61
CA ASN A 49 -8.68 20.93 13.18
C ASN A 49 -9.43 20.50 14.47
N ARG A 50 -8.88 19.51 15.20
CA ARG A 50 -9.37 19.04 16.50
C ARG A 50 -8.22 19.03 17.51
N THR A 51 -8.52 19.44 18.73
CA THR A 51 -7.55 19.42 19.83
C THR A 51 -7.68 18.10 20.57
N PHE A 52 -6.56 17.41 20.73
CA PHE A 52 -6.43 16.16 21.46
C PHE A 52 -5.46 16.33 22.63
N THR A 53 -5.60 15.48 23.64
CA THR A 53 -4.51 15.28 24.61
C THR A 53 -3.37 14.52 23.94
N GLN A 54 -2.15 14.67 24.46
CA GLN A 54 -0.97 14.01 23.89
C GLN A 54 -1.12 12.48 23.78
N ASP A 55 -1.70 11.82 24.79
CA ASP A 55 -1.96 10.37 24.77
C ASP A 55 -2.95 9.95 23.67
N ASN A 56 -4.02 10.73 23.48
CA ASN A 56 -4.99 10.47 22.43
C ASN A 56 -4.39 10.71 21.05
N ALA A 57 -3.59 11.77 20.89
CA ALA A 57 -2.87 12.08 19.66
C ALA A 57 -1.87 10.96 19.29
N MET A 58 -1.11 10.45 20.27
CA MET A 58 -0.23 9.29 20.09
C MET A 58 -1.01 8.05 19.67
N THR A 59 -2.17 7.78 20.29
CA THR A 59 -3.03 6.64 19.95
C THR A 59 -3.53 6.74 18.51
N VAL A 60 -3.92 7.93 18.05
CA VAL A 60 -4.36 8.15 16.66
C VAL A 60 -3.21 7.89 15.67
N VAL A 61 -2.02 8.42 15.94
CA VAL A 61 -0.83 8.18 15.09
C VAL A 61 -0.48 6.69 15.08
N PHE A 62 -0.58 5.99 16.21
CA PHE A 62 -0.35 4.56 16.29
C PHE A 62 -1.35 3.75 15.47
N LEU A 63 -2.65 4.09 15.52
CA LEU A 63 -3.68 3.46 14.70
C LEU A 63 -3.43 3.66 13.19
N ILE A 64 -3.02 4.87 12.79
CA ILE A 64 -2.63 5.16 11.41
C ILE A 64 -1.45 4.26 11.01
N SER A 65 -0.44 4.15 11.87
CA SER A 65 0.74 3.30 11.64
C SER A 65 0.40 1.82 11.46
N LEU A 66 -0.57 1.31 12.24
CA LEU A 66 -1.07 -0.06 12.10
C LEU A 66 -1.80 -0.28 10.76
N ILE A 67 -2.57 0.71 10.32
CA ILE A 67 -3.24 0.67 9.02
C ILE A 67 -2.20 0.61 7.89
N ASP A 68 -1.13 1.41 7.96
CA ASP A 68 -0.04 1.38 7.00
C ASP A 68 0.70 0.03 6.98
N LEU A 69 0.92 -0.55 8.15
CA LEU A 69 1.54 -1.87 8.27
C LEU A 69 0.66 -2.96 7.64
N CYS A 70 -0.67 -2.90 7.86
CA CYS A 70 -1.63 -3.79 7.22
C CYS A 70 -1.58 -3.65 5.69
N PHE A 71 -1.54 -2.43 5.16
CA PHE A 71 -1.40 -2.20 3.72
C PHE A 71 -0.07 -2.73 3.16
N ALA A 72 1.03 -2.55 3.89
CA ALA A 72 2.33 -3.13 3.54
C ALA A 72 2.26 -4.67 3.46
N PHE A 73 1.57 -5.30 4.40
CA PHE A 73 1.35 -6.75 4.42
C PHE A 73 0.50 -7.23 3.23
N ILE A 74 -0.61 -6.55 2.95
CA ILE A 74 -1.49 -6.85 1.79
C ILE A 74 -0.69 -6.74 0.49
N ARG A 75 0.11 -5.68 0.34
CA ARG A 75 0.98 -5.49 -0.83
C ARG A 75 1.99 -6.64 -0.99
N ARG A 76 2.60 -7.06 0.12
CA ARG A 76 3.54 -8.19 0.13
C ARG A 76 2.85 -9.51 -0.25
N ASN A 77 1.61 -9.71 0.19
CA ASN A 77 0.81 -10.88 -0.18
C ASN A 77 0.43 -10.86 -1.67
N HIS A 78 -0.07 -9.74 -2.18
CA HIS A 78 -0.37 -9.58 -3.61
C HIS A 78 0.87 -9.74 -4.51
N ARG A 79 2.06 -9.33 -4.05
CA ARG A 79 3.31 -9.60 -4.76
C ARG A 79 3.61 -11.11 -4.84
N ARG A 80 3.38 -11.86 -3.76
CA ARG A 80 3.53 -13.32 -3.75
C ARG A 80 2.53 -14.01 -4.69
N ASP A 81 1.27 -13.59 -4.68
CA ASP A 81 0.25 -14.15 -5.56
C ASP A 81 0.55 -13.84 -7.02
N GLY A 82 0.97 -12.60 -7.33
CA GLY A 82 1.42 -12.22 -8.67
C GLY A 82 2.65 -13.00 -9.14
N MET A 83 3.63 -13.26 -8.26
CA MET A 83 4.79 -14.10 -8.59
C MET A 83 4.38 -15.55 -8.87
N LYS A 84 3.43 -16.12 -8.13
CA LYS A 84 2.90 -17.47 -8.41
C LYS A 84 2.17 -17.55 -9.75
N LEU A 85 1.41 -16.50 -10.11
CA LEU A 85 0.77 -16.40 -11.42
C LEU A 85 1.81 -16.37 -12.55
N ILE A 86 2.92 -15.64 -12.37
CA ILE A 86 4.02 -15.59 -13.34
C ILE A 86 4.68 -16.97 -13.51
N THR A 87 4.86 -17.73 -12.44
CA THR A 87 5.39 -19.11 -12.54
C THR A 87 4.47 -20.04 -13.34
N GLY A 88 3.17 -19.71 -13.45
CA GLY A 88 2.20 -20.43 -14.28
C GLY A 88 2.15 -19.99 -15.75
N LEU A 89 2.78 -18.86 -16.12
CA LEU A 89 2.98 -18.46 -17.51
C LEU A 89 4.22 -19.17 -18.08
N THR A 90 4.11 -20.46 -18.37
CA THR A 90 5.15 -21.20 -19.11
C THR A 90 4.98 -20.95 -20.61
N GLY A 91 5.77 -20.01 -21.18
CA GLY A 91 5.79 -19.71 -22.62
C GLY A 91 6.34 -18.32 -22.97
N GLN A 92 6.44 -17.98 -24.26
CA GLN A 92 6.88 -16.65 -24.72
C GLN A 92 5.90 -15.57 -24.25
N LEU A 93 6.33 -14.74 -23.30
CA LEU A 93 5.57 -13.57 -22.87
C LEU A 93 5.54 -12.54 -24.01
N ASN A 94 4.34 -12.07 -24.34
CA ASN A 94 4.12 -10.94 -25.24
C ASN A 94 4.59 -9.64 -24.56
N GLU A 95 4.89 -8.59 -25.32
CA GLU A 95 5.50 -7.34 -24.80
C GLU A 95 4.70 -6.71 -23.64
N GLN A 96 3.37 -6.77 -23.72
CA GLN A 96 2.47 -6.29 -22.65
C GLN A 96 2.58 -7.13 -21.36
N GLU A 97 2.78 -8.43 -21.50
CA GLU A 97 2.94 -9.34 -20.36
C GLU A 97 4.31 -9.14 -19.71
N ALA A 98 5.36 -8.95 -20.51
CA ALA A 98 6.70 -8.63 -20.02
C ALA A 98 6.74 -7.29 -19.26
N GLN A 99 6.01 -6.27 -19.72
CA GLN A 99 5.86 -5.00 -19.01
C GLN A 99 5.12 -5.15 -17.68
N LEU A 100 4.06 -5.95 -17.62
CA LEU A 100 3.34 -6.23 -16.38
C LEU A 100 4.21 -7.00 -15.38
N VAL A 101 5.00 -7.98 -15.85
CA VAL A 101 5.97 -8.70 -15.03
C VAL A 101 7.06 -7.75 -14.50
N GLN A 102 7.61 -6.88 -15.34
CA GLN A 102 8.58 -5.88 -14.91
C GLN A 102 7.99 -4.90 -13.90
N LEU A 103 6.75 -4.44 -14.11
CA LEU A 103 6.04 -3.59 -13.14
C LEU A 103 5.85 -4.32 -11.81
N LEU A 104 5.45 -5.59 -11.83
CA LEU A 104 5.27 -6.39 -10.62
C LEU A 104 6.60 -6.66 -9.90
N HIS A 105 7.71 -6.81 -10.64
CA HIS A 105 9.05 -6.97 -10.08
C HIS A 105 9.58 -5.66 -9.46
N ARG A 106 9.16 -4.50 -9.99
CA ARG A 106 9.54 -3.16 -9.54
C ARG A 106 8.72 -2.64 -8.34
N TYR A 107 7.60 -3.29 -8.00
CA TYR A 107 6.75 -3.01 -6.84
C TYR A 107 7.14 -3.88 -5.63
#